data_AF-A0A4W5LUA8-F1
#
_entry.id   AF-A0A4W5LUA8-F1
#
_cell.length_a   1.000
_cell.length_b   1.000
_cell.length_c   1.000
_cell.angle_alpha   90.00
_cell.angle_beta   90.00
_cell.angle_gamma   90.00
#
_symmetry.space_group_name_H-M   'P 1'
#
loop_
_entity.id
_entity.type
_entity.pdbx_description
1 polymer ?
#
loop_
_entity_poly.entity_id
_entity_poly.type
_entity_poly.pdbx_seq_one_letter_code
_entity_poly.pdbx_strand_id
1 'polypeptide(L)'
;MCIFYVLFCLHLQYYKKLNIRVVLVGLEIFKEANPFKVEGSAGDVLGMFVNWRKTELLPRIRHDDAQLIVGLAGAYAGGILGMAFVGTVCSMSTAGGINVVSSDRFGF
;
A
#
# COMPACT_ATOMS: atom_id res chain seq x y z
N MET A 1 -17.51 4.34 10.50
CA MET A 1 -17.17 2.95 10.86
C MET A 1 -15.94 2.60 10.05
N CYS A 2 -14.81 2.40 10.71
CA CYS A 2 -13.50 2.23 10.11
C CYS A 2 -13.17 0.75 10.09
N ILE A 3 -13.21 0.13 8.91
CA ILE A 3 -12.93 -1.28 8.74
C ILE A 3 -11.42 -1.43 8.53
N PHE A 4 -10.82 -2.45 9.14
CA PHE A 4 -9.41 -2.81 8.98
C PHE A 4 -9.16 -3.32 7.55
N TYR A 5 -8.19 -2.75 6.84
CA TYR A 5 -7.72 -3.30 5.57
C TYR A 5 -6.21 -3.32 5.61
N VAL A 6 -5.62 -4.48 5.35
CA VAL A 6 -4.21 -4.63 5.02
C VAL A 6 -4.20 -5.53 3.80
N LEU A 7 -3.73 -5.00 2.67
CA LEU A 7 -3.69 -5.73 1.42
C LEU A 7 -2.24 -5.99 1.02
N PHE A 8 -1.72 -7.15 1.38
CA PHE A 8 -0.90 -7.93 0.45
C PHE A 8 -0.92 -9.44 0.80
N CYS A 9 -1.12 -10.26 -0.23
CA CYS A 9 -1.11 -11.73 -0.31
C CYS A 9 -0.42 -12.45 0.85
N LEU A 10 -1.03 -13.41 1.56
CA LEU A 10 -1.73 -14.60 1.07
C LEU A 10 -2.93 -14.88 2.00
N HIS A 11 -4.05 -15.36 1.46
CA HIS A 11 -5.28 -15.70 2.18
C HIS A 11 -6.13 -14.51 2.70
N LEU A 12 -7.02 -14.01 1.84
CA LEU A 12 -8.23 -13.26 2.25
C LEU A 12 -9.02 -13.97 3.38
N GLN A 13 -8.82 -15.28 3.55
CA GLN A 13 -9.38 -16.06 4.65
C GLN A 13 -8.83 -15.65 6.04
N TYR A 14 -7.63 -15.07 6.16
CA TYR A 14 -7.13 -14.59 7.46
C TYR A 14 -7.96 -13.43 8.00
N TYR A 15 -8.29 -12.45 7.15
CA TYR A 15 -9.17 -11.34 7.54
C TYR A 15 -10.58 -11.82 7.88
N LYS A 16 -11.08 -12.86 7.20
CA LYS A 16 -12.40 -13.45 7.50
C LYS A 16 -12.50 -13.97 8.94
N LYS A 17 -11.43 -14.59 9.47
CA LYS A 17 -11.39 -15.07 10.87
C LYS A 17 -11.44 -13.94 11.89
N LEU A 18 -11.00 -12.74 11.50
CA LEU A 18 -11.03 -11.53 12.32
C LEU A 18 -12.32 -10.71 12.11
N ASN A 19 -13.32 -11.27 11.41
CA ASN A 19 -14.55 -10.57 11.03
C ASN A 19 -14.31 -9.30 10.19
N ILE A 20 -13.24 -9.30 9.39
CA ILE A 20 -12.87 -8.21 8.51
C ILE A 20 -13.16 -8.63 7.06
N ARG A 21 -13.81 -7.76 6.30
CA ARG A 21 -14.04 -7.93 4.86
C ARG A 21 -13.21 -6.91 4.09
N VAL A 22 -12.24 -7.40 3.33
CA VAL A 22 -11.43 -6.58 2.42
C VAL A 22 -12.13 -6.50 1.06
N VAL A 23 -12.37 -5.28 0.57
CA VAL A 23 -13.01 -5.02 -0.74
C VAL A 23 -12.16 -4.01 -1.49
N LEU A 24 -11.82 -4.32 -2.74
CA LEU A 24 -11.13 -3.39 -3.63
C LEU A 24 -12.14 -2.35 -4.15
N VAL A 25 -11.96 -1.09 -3.77
CA VAL A 25 -12.85 0.02 -4.15
C VAL A 25 -12.31 0.89 -5.29
N GLY A 26 -11.01 0.79 -5.58
CA GLY A 26 -10.35 1.53 -6.64
C GLY A 26 -8.97 0.95 -6.95
N LEU A 27 -8.54 1.10 -8.20
CA LEU A 27 -7.22 0.71 -8.68
C LEU A 27 -6.67 1.84 -9.55
N GLU A 28 -5.48 2.32 -9.22
CA GLU A 28 -4.79 3.34 -9.99
C GLU A 28 -3.43 2.83 -10.43
N ILE A 29 -3.17 2.92 -11.73
CA ILE A 29 -1.93 2.49 -12.36
C ILE A 29 -1.25 3.76 -12.90
N PHE A 30 -0.04 4.04 -12.44
CA PHE A 30 0.76 5.16 -12.92
C PHE A 30 1.36 4.81 -14.28
N LYS A 31 0.68 5.20 -15.36
CA LYS A 31 1.05 4.83 -16.75
C LYS A 31 2.12 5.73 -17.36
N GLU A 32 2.09 7.02 -17.03
CA GLU A 32 2.95 8.02 -17.67
C GLU A 32 4.22 8.27 -16.86
N ALA A 33 4.06 8.56 -15.58
CA ALA A 33 5.16 8.76 -14.65
C ALA A 33 4.70 8.50 -13.22
N ASN A 34 5.65 8.22 -12.34
CA ASN A 34 5.37 8.12 -10.91
C ASN A 34 5.06 9.52 -10.35
N PRO A 35 3.96 9.71 -9.61
CA PRO A 35 3.60 11.01 -9.05
C PRO A 35 4.51 11.44 -7.88
N PHE A 36 5.33 10.51 -7.38
CA PHE A 36 6.33 10.74 -6.35
C PHE A 36 7.51 9.80 -6.56
N LYS A 37 8.64 10.07 -5.89
CA LYS A 37 9.84 9.24 -5.98
C LYS A 37 9.61 7.90 -5.30
N VAL A 38 10.07 6.83 -5.93
CA VAL A 38 9.96 5.45 -5.39
C VAL A 38 11.31 4.89 -4.94
N GLU A 39 12.36 5.71 -5.08
CA GLU A 39 13.72 5.48 -4.62
C GLU A 39 13.93 5.97 -3.18
N GLY A 40 14.94 5.42 -2.50
CA GLY A 40 15.28 5.78 -1.12
C GLY A 40 14.96 4.67 -0.14
N SER A 41 14.74 5.03 1.13
CA SER A 41 14.32 4.05 2.14
C SER A 41 12.82 3.73 2.01
N ALA A 42 12.40 2.57 2.52
CA ALA A 42 10.99 2.22 2.58
C ALA A 42 10.14 3.26 3.34
N GLY A 43 10.72 3.90 4.36
CA GLY A 43 10.06 4.94 5.14
C GLY A 43 9.82 6.22 4.34
N ASP A 44 10.80 6.63 3.54
CA ASP A 44 10.67 7.82 2.68
C ASP A 44 9.56 7.63 1.64
N VAL A 45 9.55 6.46 0.98
CA VAL A 45 8.53 6.12 -0.01
C VAL A 45 7.15 6.00 0.62
N LEU A 46 7.03 5.39 1.81
CA LEU A 46 5.76 5.34 2.54
C LEU A 46 5.25 6.75 2.87
N GLY A 47 6.14 7.64 3.34
CA GLY A 47 5.80 9.02 3.66
C GLY A 47 5.28 9.81 2.44
N MET A 48 5.99 9.70 1.31
CA MET A 48 5.57 10.33 0.06
C MET A 48 4.24 9.76 -0.44
N PHE A 49 4.06 8.43 -0.35
CA PHE A 49 2.84 7.77 -0.77
C PHE A 49 1.62 8.20 0.05
N VAL A 50 1.69 8.21 1.38
CA VAL A 50 0.53 8.61 2.21
C VAL A 50 0.21 10.10 2.05
N ASN A 51 1.21 10.93 1.76
CA ASN A 51 0.98 12.33 1.41
C ASN A 51 0.23 12.46 0.09
N TRP A 52 0.68 11.78 -0.96
CA TRP A 52 -0.02 11.73 -2.25
C TRP A 52 -1.43 11.15 -2.12
N ARG A 53 -1.60 10.08 -1.33
CA ARG A 53 -2.91 9.50 -1.02
C ARG A 53 -3.84 10.56 -0.43
N LYS A 54 -3.33 11.36 0.52
CA LYS A 54 -4.10 12.41 1.20
C LYS A 54 -4.50 13.54 0.25
N THR A 55 -3.57 14.02 -0.57
CA THR A 55 -3.79 15.23 -1.39
C THR A 55 -4.46 14.93 -2.73
N GLU A 56 -4.18 13.78 -3.34
CA GLU A 56 -4.63 13.45 -4.70
C GLU A 56 -5.65 12.31 -4.74
N LEU A 57 -5.42 11.22 -4.01
CA LEU A 57 -6.27 10.02 -4.15
C LEU A 57 -7.57 10.12 -3.36
N LEU A 58 -7.50 10.50 -2.07
CA LEU A 58 -8.65 10.59 -1.17
C LEU A 58 -9.76 11.53 -1.69
N PRO A 59 -9.44 12.70 -2.30
CA PRO A 59 -10.46 13.55 -2.90
C PRO A 59 -11.19 12.92 -4.09
N ARG A 60 -10.56 11.98 -4.80
CA ARG A 60 -11.12 11.33 -6.00
C ARG A 60 -11.88 10.04 -5.67
N ILE A 61 -11.36 9.23 -4.76
CA ILE A 61 -11.90 7.91 -4.43
C ILE A 61 -11.92 7.76 -2.92
N ARG A 62 -13.10 7.54 -2.34
CA ARG A 62 -13.24 7.27 -0.90
C ARG A 62 -12.75 5.85 -0.58
N HIS A 63 -11.78 5.73 0.32
CA HIS A 63 -11.24 4.45 0.76
C HIS A 63 -10.70 4.55 2.20
N ASP A 64 -10.75 3.44 2.94
CA ASP A 64 -10.34 3.39 4.35
C ASP A 64 -8.82 3.20 4.52
N ASP A 65 -8.18 2.54 3.55
CA ASP A 65 -6.73 2.30 3.48
C ASP A 65 -6.29 2.20 2.01
N ALA A 66 -5.01 2.49 1.72
CA ALA A 66 -4.44 2.33 0.37
C ALA A 66 -3.08 1.64 0.43
N GLN A 67 -2.79 0.78 -0.55
CA GLN A 67 -1.53 0.05 -0.62
C GLN A 67 -0.84 0.35 -1.95
N LEU A 68 0.41 0.80 -1.88
CA LEU A 68 1.26 1.00 -3.05
C LEU A 68 2.02 -0.28 -3.36
N ILE A 69 1.95 -0.73 -4.61
CA ILE A 69 2.75 -1.84 -5.11
C ILE A 69 3.89 -1.27 -5.93
N VAL A 70 5.13 -1.50 -5.48
CA VAL A 70 6.33 -0.99 -6.14
C VAL A 70 7.03 -2.15 -6.84
N GLY A 71 7.26 -2.03 -8.14
CA GLY A 71 8.07 -2.96 -8.91
C GLY A 71 9.56 -2.63 -8.73
N LEU A 72 10.27 -3.38 -7.90
CA LEU A 72 11.72 -3.25 -7.72
C LEU A 72 12.38 -4.61 -7.95
N ALA A 73 13.63 -4.61 -8.44
CA ALA A 73 14.41 -5.83 -8.61
C ALA A 73 14.66 -6.56 -7.28
N GLY A 74 14.78 -5.82 -6.18
CA GLY A 74 15.03 -6.36 -4.85
C GLY A 74 14.31 -5.57 -3.75
N ALA A 75 14.55 -6.00 -2.51
CA ALA A 75 14.03 -5.31 -1.33
C ALA A 75 14.66 -3.92 -1.15
N TYR A 76 13.99 -3.04 -0.39
CA TYR A 76 14.64 -1.84 0.13
C TYR A 76 15.80 -2.20 1.06
N ALA A 77 16.67 -1.22 1.36
CA ALA A 77 17.79 -1.39 2.28
C ALA A 77 17.35 -2.07 3.58
N GLY A 78 18.15 -3.05 4.03
CA GLY A 78 17.81 -3.88 5.20
C GLY A 78 16.86 -5.04 4.90
N GLY A 79 16.60 -5.37 3.64
CA GLY A 79 15.74 -6.50 3.26
C GLY A 79 14.25 -6.21 3.42
N ILE A 80 13.87 -4.94 3.46
CA ILE A 80 12.49 -4.51 3.71
C ILE A 80 11.66 -4.70 2.43
N LEU A 81 10.67 -5.58 2.50
CA LEU A 81 9.74 -5.87 1.41
C LEU A 81 8.44 -5.05 1.48
N GLY A 82 8.20 -4.35 2.58
CA GLY A 82 7.04 -3.50 2.76
C GLY A 82 7.09 -2.74 4.07
N MET A 83 6.27 -1.70 4.18
CA MET A 83 6.19 -0.85 5.37
C MET A 83 4.80 -0.21 5.47
N ALA A 84 4.29 -0.03 6.68
CA ALA A 84 3.03 0.64 6.95
C ALA A 84 3.09 1.34 8.31
N PHE A 85 2.22 2.34 8.51
CA PHE A 85 2.00 2.92 9.83
C PHE A 85 1.13 2.00 10.69
N VAL A 86 1.44 1.89 11.99
CA VAL A 86 0.75 0.97 12.90
C VAL A 86 -0.51 1.61 13.45
N GLY A 87 -1.64 0.90 13.36
CA GLY A 87 -2.90 1.32 13.99
C GLY A 87 -3.55 2.55 13.33
N THR A 88 -3.20 2.84 12.09
CA THR A 88 -3.63 4.06 11.38
C THR A 88 -4.69 3.82 10.34
N VAL A 89 -5.27 2.62 10.25
CA VAL A 89 -6.45 2.35 9.39
C VAL A 89 -7.46 3.48 9.57
N CYS A 90 -8.05 3.94 8.46
CA CYS A 90 -9.02 5.06 8.43
C CYS A 90 -8.46 6.45 8.72
N SER A 91 -7.20 6.57 9.14
CA SER A 91 -6.53 7.85 9.25
C SER A 91 -6.44 8.50 7.88
N MET A 92 -6.88 9.76 7.80
CA MET A 92 -6.75 10.56 6.59
C MET A 92 -5.29 10.80 6.18
N SER A 93 -4.36 10.80 7.15
CA SER A 93 -2.95 11.12 6.89
C SER A 93 -2.04 9.90 6.77
N THR A 94 -2.39 8.79 7.39
CA THR A 94 -1.43 7.67 7.60
C THR A 94 -2.01 6.29 7.35
N ALA A 95 -3.27 6.16 6.89
CA ALA A 95 -3.80 4.88 6.45
C ALA A 95 -3.19 4.53 5.08
N GLY A 96 -2.05 3.82 5.11
CA GLY A 96 -1.50 3.21 3.92
C GLY A 96 -0.26 2.38 4.21
N GLY A 97 0.11 1.58 3.21
CA GLY A 97 1.33 0.79 3.22
C GLY A 97 1.95 0.68 1.83
N ILE A 98 3.21 0.26 1.79
CA ILE A 98 3.93 -0.03 0.56
C ILE A 98 4.37 -1.49 0.56
N ASN A 99 4.37 -2.12 -0.60
CA ASN A 99 4.79 -3.51 -0.79
C ASN A 99 5.64 -3.62 -2.06
N VAL A 100 6.75 -4.35 -1.97
CA VAL A 100 7.67 -4.59 -3.08
C VAL A 100 7.31 -5.91 -3.78
N VAL A 101 7.15 -5.82 -5.08
CA VAL A 101 7.01 -6.97 -5.97
C VAL A 101 8.25 -7.03 -6.87
N SER A 102 8.95 -8.17 -6.82
CA SER A 102 10.08 -8.47 -7.69
C SER A 102 9.70 -9.61 -8.64
N SER A 103 10.12 -9.47 -9.90
CA SER A 103 9.90 -10.43 -10.99
C SER A 103 10.48 -11.82 -10.70
N ASP A 104 11.49 -11.93 -9.84
CA ASP A 104 12.11 -13.20 -9.46
C ASP A 104 11.20 -14.08 -8.59
N ARG A 105 10.03 -13.54 -8.18
CA ARG A 105 9.02 -14.25 -7.38
C ARG A 105 7.74 -14.60 -8.15
N PHE A 106 7.67 -14.30 -9.45
CA PHE A 106 6.66 -14.87 -10.34
C PHE A 106 7.23 -16.12 -11.03
N GLY A 107 7.54 -17.14 -10.23
CA GLY A 107 7.82 -18.48 -10.76
C GLY A 107 6.53 -19.08 -11.31
N PHE A 108 6.31 -18.90 -12.60
CA PHE A 108 5.67 -19.90 -13.44
C PHE A 108 6.76 -20.82 -14.01
#